data_AF-A0A367RSU7-F1
#
_entry.id   AF-A0A367RSU7-F1
#
_cell.length_a   1.000
_cell.length_b   1.000
_cell.length_c   1.000
_cell.angle_alpha   90.00
_cell.angle_beta   90.00
_cell.angle_gamma   90.00
#
_symmetry.space_group_name_H-M   'P 1'
#
loop_
_entity.id
_entity.type
_entity.pdbx_description
1 polymer ?
#
loop_
_entity_poly.entity_id
_entity_poly.type
_entity_poly.pdbx_seq_one_letter_code
_entity_poly.pdbx_strand_id
1 'polypeptide(L)'
;MSDNVLNQLRNKRNRPTVTPRQDALVPQEQPQTTEQSLPPQPTPITELANPTADTIAELQAELEKYPQTRRHSAIVLEKDLDQKLTQFCKELGITVEVFLEAAWTVASADNELVEKITTEAKRRYDQRKRVGQIKRLITMLTNPSK
;
A
#
# COMPACT_ATOMS: atom_id res chain seq x y z
N MET A 1 2.50 -43.43 -2.65
CA MET A 1 3.29 -42.93 -3.80
C MET A 1 3.11 -41.40 -3.90
N SER A 2 3.55 -40.66 -2.88
CA SER A 2 3.24 -39.23 -2.72
C SER A 2 4.50 -38.36 -2.54
N ASP A 3 5.64 -38.98 -2.24
CA ASP A 3 6.88 -38.28 -1.89
C ASP A 3 7.64 -37.71 -3.10
N ASN A 4 7.29 -38.14 -4.32
CA ASN A 4 8.00 -37.73 -5.53
C ASN A 4 7.64 -36.29 -5.97
N VAL A 5 6.37 -35.89 -5.78
CA VAL A 5 5.86 -34.56 -6.22
C VAL A 5 6.38 -33.44 -5.31
N LEU A 6 6.44 -33.68 -3.99
CA LEU A 6 6.98 -32.71 -3.03
C LEU A 6 8.48 -32.45 -3.23
N ASN A 7 9.26 -33.49 -3.57
CA ASN A 7 10.67 -33.36 -3.87
C ASN A 7 10.92 -32.60 -5.18
N GLN A 8 10.08 -32.80 -6.20
CA GLN A 8 10.15 -32.03 -7.44
C GLN A 8 9.86 -30.54 -7.23
N LEU A 9 8.95 -30.19 -6.30
CA LEU A 9 8.66 -28.80 -5.97
C LEU A 9 9.78 -28.14 -5.17
N ARG A 10 10.51 -28.91 -4.35
CA ARG A 10 11.67 -28.42 -3.58
C ARG A 10 12.86 -28.14 -4.49
N ASN A 11 13.11 -29.00 -5.48
CA ASN A 11 14.20 -28.84 -6.46
C ASN A 11 13.97 -27.72 -7.49
N LYS A 12 12.71 -27.31 -7.73
CA LYS A 12 12.38 -26.18 -8.61
C LYS A 12 12.56 -24.80 -7.97
N ARG A 13 12.89 -24.72 -6.68
CA ARG A 13 13.22 -23.46 -5.98
C ARG A 13 14.69 -23.09 -6.20
N ASN A 14 15.12 -22.94 -7.45
CA ASN A 14 16.38 -22.26 -7.76
C ASN A 14 16.18 -20.76 -7.54
N ARG A 15 16.21 -20.33 -6.28
CA ARG A 15 16.33 -18.90 -5.96
C ARG A 15 17.77 -18.49 -6.25
N PRO A 16 18.01 -17.43 -7.04
CA PRO A 16 19.36 -16.92 -7.19
C PRO A 16 19.91 -16.55 -5.81
N THR A 17 21.03 -17.18 -5.44
CA THR A 17 21.73 -16.88 -4.19
C THR A 17 22.38 -15.53 -4.33
N VAL A 18 21.82 -14.53 -3.65
CA VAL A 18 22.37 -13.19 -3.58
C VAL A 18 23.61 -13.25 -2.68
N THR A 19 24.74 -12.73 -3.16
CA THR A 19 25.94 -12.60 -2.34
C THR A 19 25.63 -11.72 -1.12
N PRO A 20 26.02 -12.12 0.09
CA PRO A 20 25.81 -11.30 1.27
C PRO A 20 26.48 -9.95 1.07
N ARG A 21 25.75 -8.88 1.40
CA ARG A 21 26.26 -7.51 1.36
C ARG A 21 27.42 -7.44 2.36
N GLN A 22 28.61 -7.04 1.91
CA GLN A 22 29.66 -6.64 2.82
C GLN A 22 29.22 -5.32 3.45
N ASP A 23 28.92 -5.35 4.73
CA ASP A 23 28.54 -4.17 5.49
C ASP A 23 29.80 -3.34 5.74
N ALA A 24 29.83 -2.10 5.26
CA ALA A 24 31.02 -1.24 5.29
C ALA A 24 31.37 -0.72 6.69
N LEU A 25 30.71 -1.22 7.73
CA LEU A 25 30.83 -0.79 9.12
C LEU A 25 31.38 -1.88 10.05
N VAL A 26 31.77 -3.06 9.53
CA VAL A 26 32.63 -3.97 10.30
C VAL A 26 34.04 -3.40 10.30
N PRO A 27 34.64 -3.04 11.46
CA PRO A 27 36.00 -2.51 11.50
C PRO A 27 36.97 -3.58 11.05
N GLN A 28 37.37 -3.50 9.78
CA GLN A 28 38.56 -4.18 9.30
C GLN A 28 39.74 -3.39 9.87
N GLU A 29 40.52 -3.98 10.76
CA GLU A 29 41.76 -3.38 11.24
C GLU A 29 42.70 -3.17 10.05
N GLN A 30 42.73 -1.96 9.51
CA GLN A 30 43.77 -1.48 8.61
C GLN A 30 44.18 -0.04 8.97
N PRO A 31 45.48 0.25 9.03
CA PRO A 31 46.01 1.55 9.44
C PRO A 31 45.90 2.61 8.34
N GLN A 32 45.21 3.71 8.71
CA GLN A 32 45.40 5.14 8.40
C GLN A 32 45.98 5.59 7.04
N THR A 33 45.25 6.49 6.33
CA THR A 33 45.72 7.87 6.02
C THR A 33 44.64 8.82 5.42
N THR A 34 44.46 9.98 6.09
CA THR A 34 44.18 11.37 5.64
C THR A 34 42.95 11.82 4.80
N GLU A 35 42.07 12.59 5.49
CA GLU A 35 41.49 13.92 5.19
C GLU A 35 40.84 14.27 3.83
N GLN A 36 39.53 14.60 3.80
CA GLN A 36 38.97 15.99 3.75
C GLN A 36 37.46 16.07 3.35
N SER A 37 36.76 16.98 4.05
CA SER A 37 35.53 17.73 3.71
C SER A 37 34.13 17.09 3.86
N LEU A 38 33.37 17.63 4.84
CA LEU A 38 31.92 17.50 5.08
C LEU A 38 31.09 18.32 4.07
N PRO A 39 29.79 17.98 3.85
CA PRO A 39 28.71 18.74 4.52
C PRO A 39 27.52 17.85 4.98
N PRO A 40 26.46 18.44 5.58
CA PRO A 40 26.03 18.26 6.97
C PRO A 40 25.22 16.98 7.27
N GLN A 41 25.36 16.52 8.52
CA GLN A 41 24.61 15.45 9.19
C GLN A 41 23.09 15.48 8.95
N PRO A 42 22.46 14.33 8.61
CA PRO A 42 21.16 14.02 9.17
C PRO A 42 21.33 13.69 10.66
N THR A 43 20.42 14.23 11.46
CA THR A 43 20.19 13.98 12.90
C THR A 43 20.63 12.61 13.41
N PRO A 44 21.25 12.52 14.61
CA PRO A 44 21.62 11.23 15.19
C PRO A 44 20.34 10.41 15.40
N ILE A 45 20.26 9.29 14.70
CA ILE A 45 19.33 8.22 15.07
C ILE A 45 19.91 7.70 16.38
N THR A 46 19.38 8.17 17.50
CA THR A 46 19.67 7.59 18.81
C THR A 46 19.33 6.11 18.70
N GLU A 47 20.37 5.30 18.69
CA GLU A 47 20.31 3.84 18.79
C GLU A 47 19.46 3.54 20.04
N LEU A 48 18.20 3.12 19.83
CA LEU A 48 17.28 2.85 20.94
C LEU A 48 17.87 1.70 21.76
N ALA A 49 18.47 2.06 22.89
CA ALA A 49 18.69 1.17 24.00
C ALA A 49 17.36 0.43 24.29
N ASN A 50 17.48 -0.89 24.48
CA ASN A 50 16.42 -1.85 24.77
C ASN A 50 15.09 -1.23 25.26
N PRO A 51 13.95 -1.44 24.58
CA PRO A 51 12.68 -0.85 25.00
C PRO A 51 12.32 -1.31 26.41
N THR A 52 12.33 -0.40 27.37
CA THR A 52 11.86 -0.67 28.73
C THR A 52 10.34 -0.75 28.72
N ALA A 53 9.74 -1.59 29.58
CA ALA A 53 8.28 -1.76 29.66
C ALA A 53 7.54 -0.43 29.83
N ASP A 54 8.16 0.54 30.51
CA ASP A 54 7.62 1.88 30.73
C ASP A 54 7.46 2.68 29.43
N THR A 55 8.43 2.60 28.51
CA THR A 55 8.34 3.28 27.19
C THR A 55 7.22 2.71 26.30
N ILE A 56 6.91 1.42 26.42
CA ILE A 56 5.82 0.80 25.65
C ILE A 56 4.46 1.25 26.19
N ALA A 57 4.30 1.35 27.51
CA ALA A 57 3.06 1.81 28.14
C ALA A 57 2.75 3.28 27.78
N GLU A 58 3.77 4.15 27.75
CA GLU A 58 3.61 5.55 27.33
C GLU A 58 3.17 5.66 25.86
N LEU A 59 3.78 4.89 24.96
CA LEU A 59 3.41 4.86 23.54
C LEU A 59 1.99 4.30 23.31
N GLN A 60 1.56 3.32 24.11
CA GLN A 60 0.19 2.80 24.06
C GLN A 60 -0.82 3.85 24.52
N ALA A 61 -0.55 4.57 25.62
CA ALA A 61 -1.40 5.65 26.10
C ALA A 61 -1.47 6.83 25.12
N GLU A 62 -0.41 7.08 24.37
CA GLU A 62 -0.43 8.07 23.28
C GLU A 62 -1.25 7.60 22.08
N LEU A 63 -1.11 6.33 21.68
CA LEU A 63 -1.86 5.74 20.57
C LEU A 63 -3.37 5.80 20.78
N GLU A 64 -3.85 5.63 22.01
CA GLU A 64 -5.28 5.71 22.37
C GLU A 64 -5.92 7.08 22.08
N LYS A 65 -5.11 8.13 21.92
CA LYS A 65 -5.60 9.48 21.56
C LYS A 65 -6.01 9.59 20.09
N TYR A 66 -5.56 8.67 19.24
CA TYR A 66 -5.81 8.69 17.80
C TYR A 66 -6.95 7.75 17.40
N PRO A 67 -7.74 8.10 16.36
CA PRO A 67 -8.80 7.23 15.88
C PRO A 67 -8.25 5.91 15.36
N GLN A 68 -8.89 4.80 15.74
CA GLN A 68 -8.48 3.47 15.28
C GLN A 68 -8.84 3.26 13.81
N THR A 69 -7.89 2.75 13.04
CA THR A 69 -8.09 2.40 11.63
C THR A 69 -8.58 0.96 11.48
N ARG A 70 -9.56 0.71 10.61
CA ARG A 70 -10.02 -0.64 10.26
C ARG A 70 -9.93 -0.88 8.76
N ARG A 71 -9.39 -2.04 8.36
CA ARG A 71 -9.45 -2.50 6.97
C ARG A 71 -10.89 -2.92 6.63
N HIS A 72 -11.54 -2.21 5.72
CA HIS A 72 -12.94 -2.47 5.40
C HIS A 72 -13.21 -2.93 3.96
N SER A 73 -12.41 -2.57 2.95
CA SER A 73 -12.86 -2.76 1.57
C SER A 73 -11.79 -3.12 0.54
N ALA A 74 -12.19 -4.00 -0.38
CA ALA A 74 -11.57 -4.16 -1.69
C ALA A 74 -12.32 -3.26 -2.67
N ILE A 75 -11.84 -2.03 -2.87
CA ILE A 75 -12.47 -1.05 -3.77
C ILE A 75 -12.00 -1.33 -5.20
N VAL A 76 -12.94 -1.37 -6.15
CA VAL A 76 -12.64 -1.51 -7.58
C VAL A 76 -13.04 -0.23 -8.31
N LEU A 77 -12.04 0.46 -8.84
CA LEU A 77 -12.18 1.71 -9.58
C LEU A 77 -12.07 1.47 -11.10
N GLU A 78 -12.56 2.43 -11.87
CA GLU A 78 -12.31 2.47 -13.31
C GLU A 78 -10.82 2.77 -13.55
N LYS A 79 -10.19 2.08 -14.49
CA LYS A 79 -8.73 2.14 -14.71
C LYS A 79 -8.20 3.57 -14.81
N ASP A 80 -8.83 4.40 -15.63
CA ASP A 80 -8.36 5.77 -15.85
C ASP A 80 -8.59 6.67 -14.62
N LEU A 81 -9.64 6.38 -13.85
CA LEU A 81 -9.93 7.11 -12.61
C LEU A 81 -8.95 6.71 -11.51
N ASP A 82 -8.66 5.41 -11.39
CA ASP A 82 -7.67 4.86 -10.47
C ASP A 82 -6.30 5.50 -10.68
N GLN A 83 -5.80 5.50 -11.92
CA GLN A 83 -4.51 6.11 -12.27
C GLN A 83 -4.44 7.60 -11.91
N LYS A 84 -5.49 8.36 -12.25
CA LYS A 84 -5.55 9.81 -11.94
C LYS A 84 -5.61 10.05 -10.43
N LEU A 85 -6.42 9.27 -9.72
CA LEU A 85 -6.58 9.40 -8.27
C LEU A 85 -5.31 9.03 -7.52
N THR A 86 -4.66 7.93 -7.91
CA THR A 86 -3.37 7.53 -7.33
C THR A 86 -2.30 8.59 -7.57
N GLN A 87 -2.21 9.13 -8.79
CA GLN A 87 -1.25 10.19 -9.10
C GLN A 87 -1.51 11.45 -8.28
N PHE A 88 -2.77 11.89 -8.21
CA PHE A 88 -3.18 13.03 -7.38
C PHE A 88 -2.80 12.85 -5.91
N CYS A 89 -3.10 11.67 -5.34
CA CYS A 89 -2.76 11.39 -3.94
C CYS A 89 -1.25 11.36 -3.71
N LYS A 90 -0.48 10.77 -4.66
CA LYS A 90 0.98 10.70 -4.61
C LYS A 90 1.63 12.08 -4.63
N GLU A 91 1.14 12.99 -5.47
CA GLU A 91 1.65 14.37 -5.57
C GLU A 91 1.45 15.14 -4.26
N LEU A 92 0.36 14.87 -3.55
CA LEU A 92 0.03 15.52 -2.28
C LEU A 92 0.57 14.76 -1.04
N GLY A 93 1.23 13.62 -1.23
CA GLY A 93 1.75 12.80 -0.13
C GLY A 93 0.67 12.16 0.75
N ILE A 94 -0.54 11.97 0.23
CA ILE A 94 -1.67 11.33 0.93
C ILE A 94 -1.98 9.96 0.33
N THR A 95 -2.71 9.12 1.06
CA THR A 95 -3.22 7.85 0.52
C THR A 95 -4.66 8.01 0.03
N VAL A 96 -5.09 7.08 -0.82
CA VAL A 96 -6.47 7.09 -1.35
C VAL A 96 -7.49 6.89 -0.24
N GLU A 97 -7.18 6.09 0.77
CA GLU A 97 -8.03 5.87 1.94
C GLU A 97 -8.26 7.18 2.71
N VAL A 98 -7.19 7.90 3.04
CA VAL A 98 -7.26 9.19 3.75
C VAL A 98 -8.00 10.22 2.91
N PHE A 99 -7.79 10.24 1.59
CA PHE A 99 -8.53 11.12 0.70
C PHE A 99 -10.03 10.81 0.71
N LEU A 100 -10.43 9.53 0.71
CA LEU A 100 -11.84 9.12 0.77
C LEU A 100 -12.48 9.49 2.12
N GLU A 101 -11.76 9.31 3.23
CA GLU A 101 -12.21 9.73 4.56
C GLU A 101 -12.47 11.24 4.59
N ALA A 102 -11.48 12.03 4.17
CA ALA A 102 -11.59 13.48 4.11
C ALA A 102 -12.71 13.94 3.15
N ALA A 103 -12.80 13.34 1.97
CA ALA A 103 -13.83 13.66 0.99
C ALA A 103 -15.24 13.38 1.52
N TRP A 104 -15.43 12.26 2.23
CA TRP A 104 -16.71 11.97 2.89
C TRP A 104 -17.02 12.98 3.99
N THR A 105 -16.07 13.27 4.88
CA THR A 105 -16.27 14.24 5.96
C THR A 105 -16.67 15.61 5.42
N VAL A 106 -15.96 16.12 4.42
CA VAL A 106 -16.27 17.41 3.79
C VAL A 106 -17.61 17.37 3.06
N ALA A 107 -17.85 16.34 2.24
CA ALA A 107 -19.10 16.23 1.49
C ALA A 107 -20.31 16.13 2.42
N SER A 108 -20.22 15.32 3.48
CA SER A 108 -21.33 15.09 4.42
C SER A 108 -21.80 16.34 5.17
N ALA A 109 -21.00 17.41 5.20
CA ALA A 109 -21.38 18.69 5.77
C ALA A 109 -22.25 19.55 4.83
N ASP A 110 -22.29 19.23 3.53
CA ASP A 110 -23.04 19.96 2.49
C ASP A 110 -24.00 19.01 1.76
N ASN A 111 -25.30 19.16 2.05
CA ASN A 111 -26.35 18.32 1.46
C ASN A 111 -26.42 18.44 -0.07
N GLU A 112 -26.16 19.62 -0.66
CA GLU A 112 -26.18 19.77 -2.12
C GLU A 112 -25.02 19.01 -2.76
N LEU A 113 -23.84 19.05 -2.13
CA LEU A 113 -22.68 18.32 -2.59
C LEU A 113 -22.90 16.80 -2.48
N VAL A 114 -23.48 16.32 -1.38
CA VAL A 114 -23.88 14.89 -1.24
C VAL A 114 -24.86 14.48 -2.32
N GLU A 115 -25.87 15.31 -2.63
CA GLU A 115 -26.86 14.99 -3.65
C GLU A 115 -26.22 14.89 -5.04
N LYS A 116 -25.33 15.84 -5.38
CA LYS A 116 -24.56 15.81 -6.64
C LYS A 116 -23.70 14.55 -6.74
N ILE A 117 -22.95 14.21 -5.68
CA ILE A 117 -22.11 13.00 -5.62
C ILE A 117 -22.97 11.74 -5.77
N THR A 118 -24.10 11.66 -5.05
CA THR A 118 -24.99 10.49 -5.07
C THR A 118 -25.63 10.29 -6.44
N THR A 119 -26.01 11.38 -7.11
CA THR A 119 -26.58 11.33 -8.46
C THR A 119 -25.56 10.80 -9.47
N GLU A 120 -24.34 11.32 -9.45
CA GLU A 120 -23.26 10.83 -10.32
C GLU A 120 -22.86 9.38 -10.00
N ALA A 121 -22.82 9.01 -8.71
CA ALA A 121 -22.55 7.65 -8.28
C ALA A 121 -23.60 6.65 -8.81
N LYS A 122 -24.89 6.98 -8.75
CA LYS A 122 -25.97 6.17 -9.33
C LYS A 122 -25.80 6.02 -10.85
N ARG A 123 -25.53 7.12 -11.56
CA ARG A 123 -25.29 7.09 -13.02
C ARG A 123 -24.13 6.16 -13.39
N ARG A 124 -23.01 6.21 -12.65
CA ARG A 124 -21.86 5.31 -12.85
C ARG A 124 -22.18 3.86 -12.52
N TYR A 125 -22.96 3.62 -11.48
CA TYR A 125 -23.39 2.27 -11.12
C TYR A 125 -24.18 1.60 -12.26
N ASP A 126 -25.14 2.32 -12.85
CA ASP A 126 -25.92 1.83 -13.98
C ASP A 126 -25.06 1.58 -15.21
N GLN A 127 -24.10 2.47 -15.48
CA GLN A 127 -23.11 2.28 -16.54
C GLN A 127 -22.32 0.98 -16.33
N ARG A 128 -21.82 0.72 -15.11
CA ARG A 128 -21.10 -0.53 -14.78
C ARG A 128 -21.98 -1.77 -14.95
N LYS A 129 -23.24 -1.70 -14.54
CA LYS A 129 -24.22 -2.77 -14.74
C LYS A 129 -24.40 -3.11 -16.22
N ARG A 130 -24.52 -2.09 -17.08
CA ARG A 130 -24.63 -2.26 -18.54
C ARG A 130 -23.37 -2.88 -19.14
N VAL A 131 -22.19 -2.44 -18.72
CA VAL A 131 -20.91 -3.04 -19.15
C VAL A 131 -20.85 -4.52 -18.76
N GLY A 132 -21.28 -4.88 -17.55
CA GLY A 132 -21.36 -6.27 -17.09
C GLY A 132 -22.27 -7.13 -17.97
N GLN A 133 -23.45 -6.60 -18.35
CA GLN A 133 -24.37 -7.27 -19.27
C GLN A 133 -23.75 -7.48 -20.65
N ILE A 134 -23.10 -6.45 -21.22
CA ILE A 134 -22.42 -6.55 -22.50
C ILE A 134 -21.32 -7.62 -22.46
N LYS A 135 -20.48 -7.63 -21.42
CA LYS A 135 -19.44 -8.65 -21.24
C LYS A 135 -20.03 -10.05 -21.19
N ARG A 136 -21.12 -10.25 -20.43
CA ARG A 136 -21.83 -11.53 -20.37
C ARG A 136 -22.32 -11.96 -21.76
N LEU A 137 -22.96 -11.06 -22.51
CA LEU A 137 -23.45 -11.36 -23.86
C LEU A 137 -22.31 -11.74 -24.81
N ILE A 138 -21.20 -10.98 -24.79
CA ILE A 138 -19.99 -11.31 -25.56
C ILE A 138 -19.52 -12.72 -25.23
N THR A 139 -19.40 -13.06 -23.94
CA THR A 139 -18.96 -14.40 -23.53
C THR A 139 -19.92 -15.50 -24.01
N MET A 140 -21.24 -15.28 -23.94
CA MET A 140 -22.23 -16.24 -24.43
C MET A 140 -22.16 -16.46 -25.94
N LEU A 141 -21.92 -15.39 -26.72
CA LEU A 141 -21.81 -15.48 -28.18
C LEU A 141 -20.46 -16.03 -28.64
N THR A 142 -19.39 -15.81 -27.87
CA THR A 142 -18.04 -16.28 -28.20
C THR A 142 -17.86 -17.76 -27.88
N ASN A 143 -18.57 -18.28 -26.87
CA ASN A 143 -18.58 -19.69 -26.50
C ASN A 143 -19.98 -20.29 -26.59
N PRO A 144 -20.57 -20.40 -27.80
CA PRO A 144 -21.85 -21.08 -27.96
C PRO A 144 -21.60 -22.58 -27.77
N SER A 145 -21.92 -23.13 -26.59
CA SER A 145 -21.87 -24.55 -26.20
C SER A 145 -20.83 -25.44 -26.89
N LYS A 146 -19.79 -25.82 -26.14
CA LYS A 146 -19.24 -27.17 -26.28
C LYS A 146 -20.15 -28.16 -25.56
#